data_AF-A0A0F0ZUS3-F1
#
_entry.id   AF-A0A0F0ZUS3-F1
#
_cell.length_a   1.000
_cell.length_b   1.000
_cell.length_c   1.000
_cell.angle_alpha   90.00
_cell.angle_beta   90.00
_cell.angle_gamma   90.00
#
_symmetry.space_group_name_H-M   'P 1'
#
loop_
_entity.id
_entity.type
_entity.pdbx_description
1 polymer ?
#
loop_
_entity_poly.entity_id
_entity_poly.type
_entity_poly.pdbx_seq_one_letter_code
_entity_poly.pdbx_strand_id
1 'polypeptide(L)'
;MIRPETLRPFAEDWQAPTADEIKEVLELIRQRKGLSKPLSGVDVADLVGLPGERGSGKGTRTFRRWVSKTNPSPIAYGAWSILAHLAGFGAIWDADRD
;
A
#
# COMPACT_ATOMS: atom_id res chain seq x y z
N MET A 1 -6.97 11.31 -3.49
CA MET A 1 -8.22 10.53 -3.54
C MET A 1 -7.93 9.11 -4.02
N ILE A 2 -8.50 8.11 -3.33
CA ILE A 2 -8.38 6.68 -3.65
C ILE A 2 -9.53 6.27 -4.57
N ARG A 3 -9.24 5.59 -5.69
CA ARG A 3 -10.29 5.09 -6.60
C ARG A 3 -10.95 3.80 -6.08
N PRO A 4 -12.27 3.61 -6.29
CA PRO A 4 -12.98 2.41 -5.84
C PRO A 4 -12.42 1.10 -6.42
N GLU A 5 -11.92 1.12 -7.66
CA GLU A 5 -11.37 -0.06 -8.34
C GLU A 5 -10.13 -0.62 -7.63
N THR A 6 -9.45 0.20 -6.85
CA THR A 6 -8.30 -0.23 -6.02
C THR A 6 -8.74 -0.96 -4.75
N LEU A 7 -10.01 -0.85 -4.35
CA LEU A 7 -10.54 -1.39 -3.08
C LEU A 7 -11.39 -2.66 -3.28
N ARG A 8 -11.40 -3.22 -4.49
CA ARG A 8 -12.10 -4.45 -4.85
C ARG A 8 -11.28 -5.71 -4.53
N PRO A 9 -11.95 -6.87 -4.39
CA PRO A 9 -11.28 -8.17 -4.38
C PRO A 9 -10.44 -8.38 -5.65
N PHE A 10 -9.31 -9.08 -5.52
CA PHE A 10 -8.41 -9.34 -6.66
C PHE A 10 -9.12 -10.01 -7.85
N ALA A 11 -10.06 -10.93 -7.56
CA ALA A 11 -10.83 -11.64 -8.57
C ALA A 11 -11.87 -10.77 -9.30
N GLU A 12 -12.16 -9.57 -8.80
CA GLU A 12 -13.24 -8.69 -9.27
C GLU A 12 -12.70 -7.44 -9.99
N ASP A 13 -11.85 -7.67 -10.99
CA ASP A 13 -11.26 -6.60 -11.82
C ASP A 13 -10.53 -5.54 -10.98
N TRP A 14 -9.76 -6.00 -9.98
CA TRP A 14 -8.95 -5.12 -9.16
C TRP A 14 -7.91 -4.39 -10.02
N GLN A 15 -7.86 -3.07 -9.87
CA GLN A 15 -6.85 -2.24 -10.51
C GLN A 15 -5.79 -1.82 -9.49
N ALA A 16 -4.52 -1.99 -9.86
CA ALA A 16 -3.43 -1.53 -9.02
C ALA A 16 -3.51 0.00 -8.82
N PRO A 17 -3.27 0.50 -7.59
CA PRO A 17 -3.23 1.92 -7.31
C PRO A 17 -2.00 2.57 -7.95
N THR A 18 -2.12 3.86 -8.20
CA THR A 18 -1.04 4.73 -8.66
C THR A 18 -0.11 5.15 -7.52
N ALA A 19 1.06 5.70 -7.85
CA ALA A 19 2.00 6.27 -6.89
C ALA A 19 1.38 7.34 -5.98
N ASP A 20 0.45 8.14 -6.51
CA ASP A 20 -0.21 9.20 -5.76
C ASP A 20 -1.32 8.64 -4.86
N GLU A 21 -2.04 7.60 -5.30
CA GLU A 21 -2.97 6.84 -4.43
C GLU A 21 -2.24 6.12 -3.28
N ILE A 22 -1.03 5.61 -3.52
CA ILE A 22 -0.20 5.03 -2.46
C ILE A 22 0.19 6.10 -1.44
N LYS A 23 0.58 7.31 -1.85
CA LYS A 23 0.90 8.38 -0.89
C LYS A 23 -0.32 8.80 -0.08
N GLU A 24 -1.47 8.90 -0.73
CA GLU A 24 -2.74 9.21 -0.08
C GLU A 24 -3.10 8.17 0.98
N VAL A 25 -2.97 6.86 0.68
CA VAL A 25 -3.29 5.81 1.67
C VAL A 25 -2.38 5.89 2.89
N LEU A 26 -1.08 6.23 2.69
CA LEU A 26 -0.14 6.42 3.80
C LEU A 26 -0.49 7.63 4.66
N GLU A 27 -1.04 8.68 4.06
CA GLU A 27 -1.55 9.85 4.77
C GLU A 27 -2.81 9.54 5.59
N LEU A 28 -3.73 8.75 5.04
CA LEU A 28 -4.89 8.25 5.79
C LEU A 28 -4.48 7.38 6.97
N ILE A 29 -3.49 6.48 6.78
CA ILE A 29 -2.92 5.68 7.86
C ILE A 29 -2.32 6.58 8.95
N ARG A 30 -1.55 7.61 8.55
CA ARG A 30 -0.96 8.58 9.49
C ARG A 30 -2.03 9.20 10.38
N GLN A 31 -3.07 9.74 9.77
CA GLN A 31 -4.17 10.42 10.47
C GLN A 31 -4.90 9.46 11.42
N ARG A 32 -5.26 8.27 10.94
CA ARG A 32 -5.99 7.27 11.75
C ARG A 32 -5.19 6.73 12.91
N LYS A 33 -3.88 6.55 12.74
CA LYS A 33 -2.99 6.05 13.79
C LYS A 33 -2.41 7.15 14.67
N GLY A 34 -2.76 8.42 14.43
CA GLY A 34 -2.22 9.56 15.18
C GLY A 34 -0.70 9.71 15.05
N LEU A 35 -0.12 9.31 13.92
CA LEU A 35 1.32 9.38 13.69
C LEU A 35 1.72 10.82 13.32
N SER A 36 2.90 11.25 13.77
CA SER A 36 3.44 12.56 13.41
C SER A 36 3.81 12.68 11.92
N LYS A 37 4.17 11.56 11.29
CA LYS A 37 4.56 11.46 9.87
C LYS A 37 3.99 10.18 9.22
N PRO A 38 3.83 10.14 7.89
CA PRO A 38 3.47 8.91 7.19
C PRO A 38 4.51 7.81 7.39
N LEU A 39 4.10 6.55 7.25
CA LEU A 39 5.01 5.41 7.27
C LEU A 39 6.11 5.60 6.21
N SER A 40 7.36 5.37 6.61
CA SER A 40 8.49 5.43 5.70
C SER A 40 8.53 4.21 4.77
N GLY A 41 9.36 4.26 3.73
CA GLY A 41 9.53 3.10 2.84
C GLY A 41 10.11 1.86 3.54
N VAL A 42 10.86 2.03 4.63
CA VAL A 42 11.33 0.92 5.47
C VAL A 42 10.16 0.35 6.27
N ASP A 43 9.38 1.22 6.93
CA ASP A 43 8.20 0.78 7.71
C ASP A 43 7.21 0.03 6.83
N VAL A 44 6.95 0.52 5.61
CA VAL A 44 6.06 -0.15 4.65
C VAL A 44 6.66 -1.47 4.17
N ALA A 45 7.96 -1.53 3.89
CA ALA A 45 8.63 -2.76 3.48
C ALA A 45 8.52 -3.85 4.55
N ASP A 46 8.81 -3.51 5.81
CA ASP A 46 8.70 -4.44 6.93
C ASP A 46 7.24 -4.88 7.16
N LEU A 47 6.30 -3.93 7.10
CA LEU A 47 4.87 -4.18 7.29
C LEU A 47 4.30 -5.16 6.28
N VAL A 48 4.66 -5.02 5.00
CA VAL A 48 4.10 -5.84 3.92
C VAL A 48 4.99 -7.01 3.53
N GLY A 49 6.02 -7.30 4.34
CA GLY A 49 6.89 -8.46 4.17
C GLY A 49 7.84 -8.38 2.96
N LEU A 50 8.19 -7.19 2.50
CA LEU A 50 9.25 -7.02 1.50
C LEU A 50 10.62 -7.29 2.15
N PRO A 51 11.60 -7.82 1.40
CA PRO A 51 12.94 -8.07 1.94
C PRO A 51 13.66 -6.77 2.34
N GLY A 52 13.62 -6.40 3.62
CA GLY A 52 14.14 -5.15 4.19
C GLY A 52 15.67 -5.08 4.40
N GLU A 53 16.11 -4.13 5.23
CA GLU A 53 17.53 -3.85 5.56
C GLU A 53 18.22 -4.95 6.39
N ARG A 54 17.45 -5.87 7.01
CA ARG A 54 18.01 -7.12 7.57
C ARG A 54 18.45 -8.12 6.48
N GLY A 55 18.36 -7.72 5.20
CA GLY A 55 18.91 -8.37 4.02
C GLY A 55 19.29 -7.34 2.96
N SER A 56 19.41 -7.78 1.69
CA SER A 56 20.03 -7.05 0.55
C SER A 56 19.45 -5.66 0.13
N GLY A 57 18.72 -4.93 0.97
CA GLY A 57 18.22 -3.57 0.67
C GLY A 57 17.20 -3.50 -0.47
N LYS A 58 16.63 -4.65 -0.87
CA LYS A 58 15.75 -4.77 -2.04
C LYS A 58 14.32 -4.28 -1.78
N GLY A 59 13.82 -4.39 -0.55
CA GLY A 59 12.44 -4.04 -0.17
C GLY A 59 12.15 -2.56 -0.27
N THR A 60 13.06 -1.71 0.19
CA THR A 60 12.95 -0.25 -0.01
C THR A 60 13.04 0.14 -1.48
N ARG A 61 13.81 -0.58 -2.31
CA ARG A 61 13.83 -0.36 -3.76
C ARG A 61 12.48 -0.69 -4.41
N THR A 62 11.84 -1.77 -3.99
CA THR A 62 10.50 -2.14 -4.45
C THR A 62 9.48 -1.05 -4.09
N PHE A 63 9.46 -0.60 -2.83
CA PHE A 63 8.60 0.51 -2.42
C PHE A 63 8.87 1.79 -3.22
N ARG A 64 10.15 2.16 -3.42
CA ARG A 64 10.52 3.33 -4.25
C ARG A 64 10.00 3.23 -5.68
N ARG A 65 9.93 2.03 -6.26
CA ARG A 65 9.34 1.80 -7.59
C ARG A 65 7.83 1.96 -7.58
N TRP A 66 7.14 1.58 -6.51
CA TRP A 66 5.69 1.78 -6.39
C TRP A 66 5.31 3.26 -6.38
N VAL A 67 6.13 4.11 -5.77
CA VAL A 67 5.89 5.56 -5.67
C VAL A 67 6.65 6.39 -6.71
N SER A 68 7.35 5.74 -7.66
CA SER A 68 8.13 6.42 -8.71
C SER A 68 7.22 6.94 -9.82
N LYS A 69 7.49 8.17 -10.29
CA LYS A 69 6.84 8.73 -11.49
C LYS A 69 7.57 8.39 -12.79
N THR A 70 8.84 8.01 -12.73
CA THR A 70 9.70 7.83 -13.92
C THR A 70 9.79 6.38 -14.38
N ASN A 71 9.73 5.43 -13.45
CA ASN A 71 9.74 4.00 -13.76
C ASN A 71 8.90 3.26 -12.70
N PRO A 72 7.57 3.40 -12.78
CA PRO A 72 6.66 2.81 -11.81
C PRO A 72 6.61 1.29 -11.94
N SER A 73 6.45 0.61 -10.82
CA SER A 73 6.02 -0.79 -10.77
C SER A 73 4.72 -0.84 -10.00
N PRO A 74 3.73 -1.66 -10.40
CA PRO A 74 2.52 -1.82 -9.59
C PRO A 74 2.88 -2.42 -8.23
N ILE A 75 2.16 -1.97 -7.20
CA ILE A 75 2.15 -2.61 -5.89
C ILE A 75 1.46 -3.97 -5.99
N ALA A 76 1.95 -4.97 -5.25
CA ALA A 76 1.30 -6.26 -5.17
C ALA A 76 -0.02 -6.15 -4.40
N TYR A 77 -1.04 -6.90 -4.82
CA TYR A 77 -2.38 -6.87 -4.21
C TYR A 77 -2.35 -7.07 -2.69
N GLY A 78 -1.61 -8.07 -2.19
CA GLY A 78 -1.52 -8.33 -0.76
C GLY A 78 -0.90 -7.16 0.04
N ALA A 79 0.12 -6.50 -0.53
CA ALA A 79 0.73 -5.33 0.09
C ALA A 79 -0.25 -4.14 0.13
N TRP A 80 -0.97 -3.90 -0.96
CA TRP A 80 -2.00 -2.87 -1.01
C TRP A 80 -3.14 -3.17 -0.03
N SER A 81 -3.56 -4.42 0.07
CA SER A 81 -4.63 -4.89 0.96
C SER A 81 -4.35 -4.55 2.43
N ILE A 82 -3.12 -4.77 2.89
CA ILE A 82 -2.69 -4.41 4.25
C ILE A 82 -2.78 -2.90 4.46
N LEU A 83 -2.28 -2.10 3.51
CA LEU A 83 -2.32 -0.64 3.61
C LEU A 83 -3.76 -0.11 3.59
N ALA A 84 -4.61 -0.62 2.69
CA ALA A 84 -6.02 -0.24 2.61
C ALA A 84 -6.77 -0.55 3.91
N HIS A 85 -6.52 -1.72 4.51
CA HIS A 85 -7.11 -2.09 5.79
C HIS A 85 -6.69 -1.12 6.91
N LEU A 86 -5.39 -0.81 7.01
CA LEU A 86 -4.88 0.15 8.00
C LEU A 86 -5.41 1.57 7.79
N ALA A 87 -5.67 1.95 6.54
CA ALA A 87 -6.31 3.23 6.18
C ALA A 87 -7.81 3.24 6.48
N GLY A 88 -8.40 2.15 6.97
CA GLY A 88 -9.79 2.08 7.39
C GLY A 88 -10.76 1.66 6.30
N PHE A 89 -10.28 1.18 5.15
CA PHE A 89 -11.14 0.65 4.09
C PHE A 89 -11.59 -0.81 4.35
N GLY A 90 -11.15 -1.45 5.43
CA GLY A 90 -11.46 -2.84 5.75
C GLY A 90 -10.61 -3.87 4.98
N ALA A 91 -11.01 -5.14 4.97
CA ALA A 91 -10.31 -6.24 4.29
C ALA A 91 -10.68 -6.37 2.79
N ILE A 92 -9.87 -5.85 1.84
CA ILE A 92 -10.30 -5.73 0.41
C ILE A 92 -10.48 -7.04 -0.33
N TRP A 93 -9.99 -8.12 0.25
CA TRP A 93 -10.14 -9.48 -0.25
C TRP A 93 -11.41 -10.17 0.23
N ASP A 94 -12.14 -9.57 1.17
CA ASP A 94 -13.37 -10.12 1.70
C ASP A 94 -14.56 -9.54 0.93
N ALA A 95 -15.32 -10.40 0.25
CA ALA A 95 -16.46 -10.01 -0.55
C ALA A 95 -17.69 -9.67 0.31
N ASP A 96 -17.75 -10.19 1.54
CA ASP A 96 -18.89 -10.09 2.45
C ASP A 96 -18.73 -8.97 3.48
N ARG A 97 -18.07 -7.86 3.11
CA ARG A 97 -17.83 -6.77 4.05
C ARG A 97 -19.12 -6.13 4.55
N ASP A 98 -19.29 -6.20 5.88
CA ASP A 98 -20.32 -5.52 6.69
C ASP A 98 -20.36 -3.99 6.52
#